data_AF-A0A7J9Q5H0-F1
#
_entry.id   AF-A0A7J9Q5H0-F1
#
_cell.length_a   1.000
_cell.length_b   1.000
_cell.length_c   1.000
_cell.angle_alpha   90.00
_cell.angle_beta   90.00
_cell.angle_gamma   90.00
#
_symmetry.space_group_name_H-M   'P 1'
#
loop_
_entity.id
_entity.type
_entity.pdbx_description
1 polymer ?
#
loop_
_entity_poly.entity_id
_entity_poly.type
_entity_poly.pdbx_seq_one_letter_code
_entity_poly.pdbx_strand_id
1 'polypeptide(L)'
;MSQASNKVKWCLNKAKKELAEIGMHRGLVEQEQDYKVAALHIAKARHNFNAALFFEKNNYSDWSASAFFYCICSKIEDFWHAKNCEAIF
;
A
#
# COMPACT_ATOMS: atom_id res chain seq x y z
N MET A 1 8.22 -1.57 29.64
CA MET A 1 7.81 -1.18 28.26
C MET A 1 8.28 0.24 27.98
N SER A 2 8.70 0.55 26.76
CA SER A 2 9.12 1.91 26.38
C SER A 2 7.94 2.86 26.20
N GLN A 3 8.18 4.16 26.30
CA GLN A 3 7.18 5.20 26.00
C GLN A 3 6.61 5.06 24.58
N ALA A 4 7.46 4.69 23.61
CA ALA A 4 7.04 4.44 22.23
C ALA A 4 6.03 3.28 22.13
N SER A 5 6.30 2.15 22.82
CA SER A 5 5.40 0.99 22.84
C SER A 5 4.01 1.34 23.41
N ASN A 6 3.98 2.15 24.48
CA ASN A 6 2.71 2.62 25.07
C ASN A 6 1.92 3.51 24.11
N LYS A 7 2.60 4.38 23.36
CA LYS A 7 1.96 5.24 22.35
C LYS A 7 1.40 4.43 21.19
N VAL A 8 2.15 3.44 20.69
CA VAL A 8 1.65 2.53 19.63
C VAL A 8 0.40 1.80 20.11
N LYS A 9 0.42 1.22 21.32
CA LYS A 9 -0.74 0.52 21.88
C LYS A 9 -1.95 1.43 22.02
N TRP A 10 -1.75 2.68 22.44
CA TRP A 10 -2.83 3.67 22.52
C TRP A 10 -3.43 3.98 21.14
N CYS A 11 -2.60 4.18 20.11
CA CYS A 11 -3.06 4.42 18.74
C CYS A 11 -3.89 3.25 18.20
N LEU A 12 -3.42 2.01 18.39
CA LEU A 12 -4.13 0.81 17.94
C LEU A 12 -5.47 0.64 18.65
N ASN A 13 -5.52 0.88 19.96
CA ASN A 13 -6.78 0.82 20.71
C ASN A 13 -7.77 1.91 20.27
N LYS A 14 -7.27 3.11 19.98
CA LYS A 14 -8.10 4.20 19.43
C LYS A 14 -8.68 3.81 18.06
N ALA A 15 -7.85 3.24 17.17
CA ALA A 15 -8.30 2.75 15.87
C ALA A 15 -9.41 1.69 16.00
N LYS A 16 -9.23 0.71 16.89
CA LYS A 16 -10.24 -0.34 17.16
C LYS A 16 -11.56 0.24 17.65
N LYS A 17 -11.50 1.22 18.57
CA LYS A 17 -12.69 1.89 19.11
C LYS A 17 -13.44 2.68 18.03
N GLU A 18 -12.73 3.50 17.25
CA GLU A 18 -13.35 4.32 16.20
C GLU A 18 -13.95 3.44 15.08
N LEU A 19 -13.29 2.35 14.70
CA LEU A 19 -13.85 1.40 13.74
C LEU A 19 -15.14 0.74 14.26
N ALA A 20 -15.22 0.44 15.56
CA ALA A 20 -16.43 -0.14 16.15
C ALA A 20 -17.59 0.86 16.29
N GLU A 21 -17.30 2.13 16.60
CA GLU A 21 -18.32 3.15 16.89
C GLU A 21 -18.81 3.87 15.63
N ILE A 22 -17.90 4.23 14.71
CA ILE A 22 -18.18 5.07 13.54
C ILE A 22 -17.83 4.40 12.20
N GLY A 23 -17.32 3.16 12.24
CA GLY A 23 -16.97 2.40 11.03
C GLY A 23 -15.75 2.94 10.26
N MET A 24 -15.03 3.92 10.81
CA MET A 24 -13.94 4.59 10.09
C MET A 24 -12.82 5.01 11.04
N HIS A 25 -11.57 4.82 10.59
CA HIS A 25 -10.37 5.37 11.21
C HIS A 25 -9.42 5.87 10.11
N ARG A 26 -8.74 7.01 10.33
CA ARG A 26 -7.82 7.63 9.34
C ARG A 26 -6.33 7.38 9.62
N GLY A 27 -6.01 6.67 10.70
CA GLY A 27 -4.65 6.33 11.09
C GLY A 27 -4.32 4.86 10.87
N LEU A 28 -3.30 4.38 11.60
CA LEU A 28 -2.83 3.00 11.52
C LEU A 28 -3.85 2.04 12.14
N VAL A 29 -4.19 1.00 11.39
CA VAL A 29 -5.03 -0.10 11.84
C VAL A 29 -4.18 -1.37 11.87
N GLU A 30 -4.35 -2.17 12.91
CA GLU A 30 -3.77 -3.51 12.96
C GLU A 30 -4.57 -4.42 12.03
N GLN A 31 -3.90 -5.04 11.06
CA GLN A 31 -4.52 -5.94 10.11
C GLN A 31 -3.85 -7.31 10.22
N GLU A 32 -4.65 -8.37 10.07
CA GLU A 32 -4.12 -9.72 9.96
C GLU A 32 -3.29 -9.88 8.68
N GLN A 33 -2.24 -10.70 8.77
CA GLN A 33 -1.38 -10.98 7.63
C GLN A 33 -2.13 -11.86 6.63
N ASP A 34 -2.42 -11.34 5.45
CA ASP A 34 -2.97 -12.11 4.34
C ASP A 34 -1.88 -12.45 3.33
N TYR A 35 -1.45 -13.71 3.33
CA TYR A 35 -0.43 -14.21 2.40
C TYR A 35 -0.84 -14.13 0.93
N LYS A 36 -2.14 -14.23 0.61
CA LYS A 36 -2.63 -14.11 -0.77
C LYS A 36 -2.48 -12.67 -1.25
N VAL A 37 -2.88 -11.71 -0.44
CA VAL A 37 -2.70 -10.27 -0.74
C VAL A 37 -1.22 -9.93 -0.85
N ALA A 38 -0.38 -10.44 0.05
CA ALA A 38 1.07 -10.27 -0.04
C ALA A 38 1.65 -10.83 -1.35
N ALA A 39 1.20 -12.02 -1.78
CA ALA A 39 1.62 -12.62 -3.04
C ALA A 39 1.20 -11.78 -4.26
N LEU A 40 0.00 -11.20 -4.25
CA LEU A 40 -0.47 -10.30 -5.32
C LEU A 40 0.41 -9.05 -5.43
N HIS A 41 0.76 -8.41 -4.31
CA HIS A 41 1.67 -7.26 -4.34
C HIS A 41 3.06 -7.62 -4.87
N ILE A 42 3.60 -8.79 -4.49
CA ILE A 42 4.88 -9.28 -5.01
C ILE A 42 4.80 -9.52 -6.53
N ALA A 43 3.71 -10.10 -7.02
CA ALA A 43 3.49 -10.31 -8.45
C ALA A 43 3.43 -8.99 -9.22
N LYS A 44 2.71 -7.99 -8.68
CA LYS A 44 2.62 -6.64 -9.25
C LYS A 44 3.97 -5.91 -9.27
N ALA A 45 4.72 -5.98 -8.17
CA ALA A 45 6.07 -5.42 -8.11
C ALA A 45 7.00 -6.07 -9.14
N ARG A 46 6.91 -7.39 -9.32
CA ARG A 46 7.67 -8.12 -10.34
C ARG A 46 7.30 -7.68 -11.75
N HIS A 47 6.00 -7.48 -12.03
CA HIS A 47 5.54 -6.97 -13.32
C HIS A 47 6.13 -5.59 -13.64
N ASN A 48 6.04 -4.65 -12.70
CA ASN A 48 6.58 -3.30 -12.85
C ASN A 48 8.11 -3.31 -13.03
N PHE A 49 8.81 -4.21 -12.33
CA PHE A 49 10.25 -4.35 -12.46
C PHE A 49 10.65 -4.83 -13.86
N ASN A 50 9.93 -5.83 -14.39
CA ASN A 50 10.15 -6.30 -15.74
C ASN A 50 9.84 -5.22 -16.79
N ALA A 51 8.80 -4.42 -16.57
CA ALA A 51 8.48 -3.27 -17.43
C ALA A 51 9.59 -2.21 -17.39
N ALA A 52 10.12 -1.88 -16.21
CA ALA A 52 11.23 -0.94 -16.06
C ALA A 52 12.48 -1.39 -16.85
N LEU A 53 12.82 -2.69 -16.76
CA LEU A 53 13.92 -3.27 -17.54
C LEU A 53 13.66 -3.24 -19.04
N PHE A 54 12.42 -3.44 -19.47
CA PHE A 54 12.05 -3.31 -20.88
C PHE A 54 12.21 -1.86 -21.36
N PHE A 55 11.73 -0.88 -20.59
CA PHE A 55 11.82 0.53 -20.94
C PHE A 55 13.27 1.02 -20.98
N GLU A 56 14.10 0.62 -20.01
CA GLU A 56 15.52 0.94 -19.97
C GLU A 56 16.23 0.46 -21.24
N LYS A 57 16.03 -0.82 -21.61
CA LYS A 57 16.61 -1.42 -22.82
C LYS A 57 16.19 -0.74 -24.13
N ASN A 58 15.03 -0.08 -24.14
CA ASN A 58 14.48 0.59 -25.31
C ASN A 58 14.67 2.12 -25.27
N ASN A 59 15.53 2.64 -24.39
CA ASN A 59 15.83 4.07 -24.23
C ASN A 59 14.62 4.94 -23.81
N TYR A 60 13.64 4.37 -23.11
CA TYR A 60 12.54 5.11 -22.49
C TYR A 60 12.84 5.38 -21.01
N SER A 61 13.81 6.25 -20.72
CA SER A 61 14.32 6.51 -19.36
C SER A 61 13.24 6.95 -18.37
N ASP A 62 12.34 7.86 -18.77
CA ASP A 62 11.31 8.43 -17.89
C ASP A 62 10.26 7.38 -17.50
N TRP A 63 9.91 6.52 -18.46
CA TRP A 63 8.99 5.41 -18.25
C TRP A 63 9.64 4.30 -17.41
N SER A 64 10.93 4.05 -17.60
CA SER A 64 11.70 3.12 -16.78
C SER A 64 11.76 3.56 -15.31
N ALA A 65 12.12 4.83 -15.06
CA ALA A 65 12.16 5.40 -13.72
C ALA A 65 10.78 5.33 -13.03
N SER A 66 9.72 5.66 -13.78
CA SER A 66 8.34 5.58 -13.28
C SER A 66 7.94 4.14 -12.94
N ALA A 67 8.22 3.18 -13.81
CA ALA A 67 7.93 1.77 -13.54
C ALA A 67 8.74 1.22 -12.33
N PHE A 68 9.98 1.67 -12.17
CA PHE A 68 10.81 1.30 -11.02
C PHE A 68 10.23 1.85 -9.70
N PHE A 69 9.75 3.09 -9.70
CA PHE A 69 9.07 3.68 -8.55
C PHE A 69 7.86 2.84 -8.10
N TYR A 70 7.05 2.35 -9.05
CA TYR A 70 5.90 1.49 -8.76
C TYR A 70 6.27 0.07 -8.29
N CYS A 71 7.53 -0.36 -8.39
CA CYS A 71 7.98 -1.60 -7.74
C CYS A 71 7.98 -1.45 -6.21
N ILE A 72 8.43 -0.30 -5.73
CA ILE A 72 8.53 0.04 -4.30
C ILE A 72 7.16 0.38 -3.75
N CYS A 73 6.33 1.09 -4.52
CA CYS A 73 5.02 1.60 -4.10
C CYS A 73 3.85 0.65 -4.38
N SER A 74 4.08 -0.60 -4.81
CA SER A 74 3.03 -1.54 -5.22
C SER A 74 1.93 -1.81 -4.17
N LYS A 75 2.15 -1.46 -2.90
CA LYS A 75 1.14 -1.49 -1.82
C LYS A 75 0.20 -0.28 -1.80
N ILE A 76 0.63 0.88 -2.28
CA ILE A 76 -0.07 2.17 -2.12
C ILE A 76 -1.22 2.29 -3.13
N GLU A 77 -1.06 1.72 -4.33
CA GLU A 77 -2.06 1.82 -5.41
C GLU A 77 -3.37 1.09 -5.09
N ASP A 78 -3.33 -0.02 -4.37
CA ASP A 78 -4.55 -0.78 -4.06
C ASP A 78 -5.43 -0.02 -3.04
N PHE A 79 -4.83 0.85 -2.23
CA PHE A 79 -5.57 1.77 -1.36
C PHE A 79 -6.15 2.96 -2.14
N TRP A 80 -5.51 3.36 -3.24
CA TRP A 80 -5.93 4.50 -4.07
C TRP A 80 -7.04 4.11 -5.05
N HIS A 81 -6.96 2.93 -5.70
CA HIS A 81 -8.00 2.43 -6.59
C HIS A 81 -9.28 2.01 -5.85
N ALA A 82 -9.17 1.44 -4.64
CA ALA A 82 -10.34 1.03 -3.86
C ALA A 82 -11.21 2.23 -3.42
N LYS A 83 -10.65 3.44 -3.33
CA LYS A 83 -11.40 4.66 -2.97
C LYS A 83 -11.91 5.48 -4.16
N ASN A 84 -11.34 5.28 -5.36
CA ASN A 84 -11.72 6.06 -6.55
C ASN A 84 -12.70 5.33 -7.48
N CYS A 85 -13.03 4.06 -7.25
CA CYS A 85 -14.14 3.40 -7.96
C CYS A 85 -15.53 3.87 -7.51
N GLU A 86 -15.64 4.71 -6.47
CA GLU A 86 -16.90 5.41 -6.11
C GLU A 86 -17.02 6.81 -6.75
N ALA A 87 -16.01 7.28 -7.48
CA ALA A 87 -16.05 8.54 -8.21
C ALA A 87 -15.94 8.29 -9.72
N ILE A 88 -16.97 7.65 -10.29
CA ILE A 88 -17.24 7.73 -11.72
C ILE A 88 -18.06 9.01 -11.95
N PHE A 89 -17.35 10.09 -12.30
CA PHE A 89 -17.66 11.02 -13.39
C PHE A 89 -16.40 11.83 -13.73
#